data_AF-A0A0H4X1Q2-F1
#
_entry.id   AF-A0A0H4X1Q2-F1
#
_cell.length_a   1.000
_cell.length_b   1.000
_cell.length_c   1.000
_cell.angle_alpha   90.00
_cell.angle_beta   90.00
_cell.angle_gamma   90.00
#
_symmetry.space_group_name_H-M   'P 1'
#
loop_
_entity.id
_entity.type
_entity.pdbx_description
1 polymer ?
#
loop_
_entity_poly.entity_id
_entity_poly.type
_entity_poly.pdbx_seq_one_letter_code
_entity_poly.pdbx_strand_id
1 'polypeptide(L)'
;MKPHLLKTAASLATPALLGALLAACSGKDARPDPSRETGCGPLRLERDVNLEGFRADRYEWRDAHCKPRSASLVRNDAPDPADWTGGYVRRYTYDVAGTPRVCDGSDEVPGWGIVASHLRASETWGNWTEKIQGTGRTVFEGRHHALHEFRWPLTLDGHVVNVTVHYLFATGRSHPLYAITHDASLAPPDAIHADVRSPYGDMRFDGDGNADITGVGWGDRYRFTTLSAEGVLSRANGWDYREPNVVPYTRMFINPANAEMGVVQTQTWEQKPAGGYWNYVHWGQVDVDGPLPVDWNWTYQLNQYQLLEQGPTRSHRMAWGSNYGALGYREYPRYGDDGMRSGYPYQSYSVFMVLGTKDSDPVFSQVREVETWQHVRFTASEGRVLTQGPGGVGRDDLVAFDVPGYNPVYATWEAEVAANNRASLHFDAGTRGLRNPVLVLRGYTAATPPARVILDGKALTADVDYFASVDDAGDALWLTLARMVDRTASLHIE
;
A
#
# COMPACT_ATOMS: atom_id res chain seq x y z
N MET A 1 -17.14 -44.95 62.62
CA MET A 1 -16.60 -46.32 62.41
C MET A 1 -15.40 -46.23 61.48
N LYS A 2 -14.20 -46.42 62.02
CA LYS A 2 -12.94 -46.79 61.33
C LYS A 2 -13.01 -48.30 60.99
N PRO A 3 -12.21 -48.88 60.06
CA PRO A 3 -10.72 -48.85 60.03
C PRO A 3 -10.08 -48.67 58.63
N HIS A 4 -8.90 -48.01 58.50
CA HIS A 4 -7.50 -48.53 58.54
C HIS A 4 -7.17 -49.51 57.39
N LEU A 5 -6.07 -49.44 56.63
CA LEU A 5 -4.64 -49.28 56.94
C LEU A 5 -3.87 -48.81 55.66
N LEU A 6 -2.96 -47.83 55.68
CA LEU A 6 -1.52 -47.84 56.08
C LEU A 6 -0.56 -48.31 54.96
N LYS A 7 0.33 -47.43 54.46
CA LYS A 7 1.82 -47.56 54.60
C LYS A 7 2.68 -46.61 53.73
N THR A 8 3.45 -45.79 54.46
CA THR A 8 4.89 -45.45 54.34
C THR A 8 5.48 -44.66 53.18
N ALA A 9 6.51 -43.90 53.58
CA ALA A 9 7.22 -42.83 52.91
C ALA A 9 8.62 -43.24 52.41
N ALA A 10 9.20 -42.31 51.64
CA ALA A 10 10.62 -42.01 51.43
C ALA A 10 11.47 -42.94 50.54
N SER A 11 12.02 -42.38 49.44
CA SER A 11 13.47 -42.24 49.23
C SER A 11 13.79 -41.69 47.83
N LEU A 12 14.81 -40.85 47.76
CA LEU A 12 15.44 -40.24 46.59
C LEU A 12 15.94 -41.26 45.56
N ALA A 13 15.77 -40.94 44.27
CA ALA A 13 16.64 -41.39 43.17
C ALA A 13 16.45 -40.48 41.93
N THR A 14 17.51 -39.80 41.51
CA THR A 14 17.78 -39.34 40.12
C THR A 14 18.63 -40.45 39.46
N PRO A 15 18.69 -40.69 38.12
CA PRO A 15 18.49 -39.76 36.99
C PRO A 15 17.82 -40.34 35.71
N ALA A 16 17.81 -39.53 34.63
CA ALA A 16 17.83 -39.89 33.19
C ALA A 16 16.52 -39.87 32.35
N LEU A 17 16.54 -38.91 31.40
CA LEU A 17 16.24 -38.98 29.95
C LEU A 17 14.85 -39.34 29.37
N LEU A 18 14.59 -38.66 28.24
CA LEU A 18 13.53 -38.79 27.21
C LEU A 18 12.16 -38.15 27.58
N GLY A 19 11.58 -37.27 26.77
CA GLY A 19 11.87 -36.87 25.39
C GLY A 19 11.20 -35.55 25.02
N ALA A 20 11.95 -34.74 24.28
CA ALA A 20 11.48 -33.55 23.61
C ALA A 20 10.62 -33.91 22.39
N LEU A 21 9.60 -33.08 22.12
CA LEU A 21 9.10 -32.77 20.78
C LEU A 21 8.17 -31.54 20.90
N LEU A 22 8.78 -30.35 20.86
CA LEU A 22 8.10 -29.13 20.47
C LEU A 22 8.82 -28.63 19.21
N ALA A 23 8.03 -28.53 18.15
CA ALA A 23 8.46 -28.15 16.82
C ALA A 23 9.13 -26.78 16.81
N ALA A 24 10.35 -26.75 16.29
CA ALA A 24 11.08 -25.54 15.99
C ALA A 24 10.72 -25.08 14.58
N CYS A 25 10.02 -23.95 14.48
CA CYS A 25 10.08 -23.04 13.34
C CYS A 25 10.32 -21.64 13.92
N SER A 26 11.58 -21.33 14.20
CA SER A 26 12.04 -19.98 14.52
C SER A 26 13.39 -19.80 13.83
N GLY A 27 13.42 -18.98 12.78
CA GLY A 27 14.67 -18.51 12.19
C GLY A 27 15.51 -17.86 13.29
N LYS A 28 16.71 -18.40 13.53
CA LYS A 28 17.67 -17.83 14.47
C LYS A 28 18.49 -16.78 13.74
N ASP A 29 18.05 -15.54 13.78
CA ASP A 29 18.94 -14.41 13.50
C ASP A 29 19.79 -14.11 14.73
N ALA A 30 21.11 -14.08 14.53
CA ALA A 30 22.07 -13.64 15.53
C ALA A 30 21.81 -12.17 15.88
N ARG A 31 21.70 -11.87 17.18
CA ARG A 31 21.54 -10.49 17.68
C ARG A 31 22.78 -9.65 17.30
N PRO A 32 22.61 -8.44 16.71
CA PRO A 32 23.74 -7.56 16.44
C PRO A 32 24.25 -6.84 17.70
N ASP A 33 25.56 -6.57 17.70
CA ASP A 33 26.31 -5.74 18.66
C ASP A 33 25.83 -4.28 18.57
N PRO A 34 25.44 -3.63 19.68
CA PRO A 34 24.83 -2.29 19.69
C PRO A 34 25.79 -1.12 19.39
N SER A 35 27.06 -1.36 19.04
CA SER A 35 28.09 -0.30 19.04
C SER A 35 28.47 0.32 17.69
N ARG A 36 27.79 0.02 16.56
CA ARG A 36 27.97 0.74 15.27
C ARG A 36 26.71 0.73 14.38
N GLU A 37 25.64 1.43 14.73
CA GLU A 37 24.53 1.66 13.79
C GLU A 37 24.82 2.89 12.90
N THR A 38 25.60 2.68 11.84
CA THR A 38 25.73 3.66 10.73
C THR A 38 24.87 3.30 9.52
N GLY A 39 23.90 2.39 9.68
CA GLY A 39 23.03 1.87 8.61
C GLY A 39 21.54 1.96 8.96
N CYS A 40 20.70 1.77 7.96
CA CYS A 40 19.25 1.64 8.13
C CYS A 40 18.97 0.32 8.88
N GLY A 41 18.50 0.40 10.12
CA GLY A 41 18.10 -0.79 10.89
C GLY A 41 17.05 -1.66 10.16
N PRO A 42 16.96 -2.96 10.50
CA PRO A 42 16.03 -3.90 9.86
C PRO A 42 14.57 -3.53 10.11
N LEU A 43 13.71 -4.03 9.23
CA LEU A 43 12.26 -4.04 9.44
C LEU A 43 11.93 -4.90 10.67
N ARG A 44 10.92 -4.48 11.44
CA ARG A 44 10.41 -5.22 12.60
C ARG A 44 8.91 -5.41 12.48
N LEU A 45 8.45 -6.62 12.78
CA LEU A 45 7.03 -6.94 12.91
C LEU A 45 6.71 -7.35 14.34
N GLU A 46 5.91 -6.54 15.02
CA GLU A 46 5.30 -6.90 16.29
C GLU A 46 3.88 -7.40 16.04
N ARG A 47 3.60 -8.64 16.45
CA ARG A 47 2.30 -9.29 16.22
C ARG A 47 1.40 -9.11 17.42
N ASP A 48 0.10 -8.92 17.17
CA ASP A 48 -0.96 -8.87 18.18
C ASP A 48 -0.72 -7.78 19.26
N VAL A 49 -0.23 -6.62 18.84
CA VAL A 49 -0.08 -5.45 19.68
C VAL A 49 -1.45 -4.92 20.05
N ASN A 50 -1.66 -4.66 21.35
CA ASN A 50 -2.83 -3.94 21.82
C ASN A 50 -2.58 -2.43 21.71
N LEU A 51 -3.24 -1.81 20.73
CA LEU A 51 -3.25 -0.37 20.52
C LEU A 51 -4.59 0.18 21.00
N GLU A 52 -4.68 0.55 22.27
CA GLU A 52 -5.89 1.18 22.85
C GLU A 52 -7.16 0.32 22.66
N GLY A 53 -7.02 -1.00 22.74
CA GLY A 53 -8.09 -1.99 22.51
C GLY A 53 -8.12 -2.56 21.09
N PHE A 54 -7.51 -1.90 20.11
CA PHE A 54 -7.36 -2.44 18.76
C PHE A 54 -6.25 -3.49 18.75
N ARG A 55 -6.57 -4.73 18.37
CA ARG A 55 -5.57 -5.77 18.11
C ARG A 55 -4.95 -5.54 16.73
N ALA A 56 -3.66 -5.26 16.68
CA ALA A 56 -2.96 -4.91 15.45
C ALA A 56 -1.62 -5.64 15.30
N ASP A 57 -1.20 -5.83 14.06
CA ASP A 57 0.18 -6.16 13.73
C ASP A 57 0.91 -4.86 13.36
N ARG A 58 1.99 -4.53 14.08
CA ARG A 58 2.76 -3.30 13.88
C ARG A 58 4.02 -3.57 13.08
N TYR A 59 4.12 -2.91 11.94
CA TYR A 59 5.29 -2.90 11.07
C TYR A 59 6.11 -1.64 11.34
N GLU A 60 7.39 -1.78 11.64
CA GLU A 60 8.34 -0.68 11.76
C GLU A 60 9.43 -0.83 10.71
N TRP A 61 9.73 0.23 9.97
CA TRP A 61 10.79 0.22 8.96
C TRP A 61 11.53 1.56 8.88
N ARG A 62 12.55 1.61 8.02
CA ARG A 62 13.30 2.84 7.73
C ARG A 62 12.97 3.32 6.33
N ASP A 63 12.67 4.60 6.19
CA ASP A 63 12.30 5.20 4.91
C ASP A 63 13.50 5.44 3.98
N ALA A 64 13.27 6.13 2.86
CA ALA A 64 14.31 6.43 1.87
C ALA A 64 15.49 7.26 2.42
N HIS A 65 15.33 7.90 3.59
CA HIS A 65 16.35 8.68 4.27
C HIS A 65 16.77 8.04 5.60
N CYS A 66 16.53 6.74 5.76
CA CYS A 66 16.74 5.97 6.99
C CYS A 66 15.99 6.51 8.22
N LYS A 67 14.89 7.24 8.05
CA LYS A 67 14.07 7.73 9.17
C LYS A 67 13.04 6.68 9.60
N PRO A 68 12.72 6.60 10.91
CA PRO A 68 11.71 5.69 11.43
C PRO A 68 10.34 5.95 10.79
N ARG A 69 9.67 4.85 10.41
CA ARG A 69 8.25 4.81 10.09
C ARG A 69 7.59 3.59 10.71
N SER A 70 6.31 3.68 11.02
CA SER A 70 5.53 2.53 11.44
C SER A 70 4.08 2.59 10.98
N ALA A 71 3.46 1.43 10.81
CA ALA A 71 2.04 1.27 10.55
C ALA A 71 1.48 0.14 11.41
N SER A 72 0.37 0.39 12.10
CA SER A 72 -0.36 -0.62 12.87
C SER A 72 -1.59 -1.07 12.10
N LEU A 73 -1.56 -2.29 11.57
CA LEU A 73 -2.65 -2.90 10.80
C LEU A 73 -3.57 -3.65 11.74
N VAL A 74 -4.82 -3.22 11.87
CA VAL A 74 -5.82 -3.90 12.72
C VAL A 74 -6.10 -5.28 12.13
N ARG A 75 -6.22 -6.31 12.97
CA ARG A 75 -6.59 -7.64 12.52
C ARG A 75 -8.06 -7.70 12.12
N ASN A 76 -8.37 -8.42 11.06
CA ASN A 76 -9.74 -8.59 10.54
C ASN A 76 -10.40 -9.91 11.01
N ASP A 77 -9.87 -10.55 12.05
CA ASP A 77 -10.35 -11.84 12.58
C ASP A 77 -11.44 -11.69 13.65
N ALA A 78 -11.65 -10.48 14.17
CA ALA A 78 -12.63 -10.18 15.21
C ALA A 78 -13.05 -8.70 15.15
N PRO A 79 -14.19 -8.34 15.77
CA PRO A 79 -14.56 -6.96 15.98
C PRO A 79 -13.53 -6.21 16.84
N ASP A 80 -13.30 -4.95 16.52
CA ASP A 80 -12.44 -4.01 17.24
C ASP A 80 -13.27 -3.04 18.13
N PRO A 81 -12.64 -2.12 18.88
CA PRO A 81 -13.36 -1.18 19.75
C PRO A 81 -14.34 -0.22 19.05
N ALA A 82 -14.18 0.01 17.74
CA ALA A 82 -15.15 0.78 16.96
C ALA A 82 -16.35 -0.07 16.52
N ASP A 83 -16.39 -1.36 16.91
CA ASP A 83 -17.28 -2.40 16.39
C ASP A 83 -17.03 -2.69 14.88
N TRP A 84 -15.84 -2.34 14.37
CA TRP A 84 -15.45 -2.65 13.00
C TRP A 84 -14.67 -3.96 12.95
N THR A 85 -14.44 -4.48 11.75
CA THR A 85 -13.60 -5.64 11.51
C THR A 85 -12.42 -5.16 10.68
N GLY A 86 -11.20 -5.35 11.20
CA GLY A 86 -9.98 -4.64 10.80
C GLY A 86 -9.53 -4.71 9.33
N GLY A 87 -8.23 -4.94 9.13
CA GLY A 87 -7.55 -4.94 7.83
C GLY A 87 -7.27 -3.57 7.23
N TYR A 88 -7.24 -2.55 8.09
CA TYR A 88 -6.87 -1.18 7.77
C TYR A 88 -5.74 -0.70 8.70
N VAL A 89 -5.06 0.38 8.31
CA VAL A 89 -4.07 1.09 9.13
C VAL A 89 -4.81 1.93 10.17
N ARG A 90 -4.66 1.59 11.46
CA ARG A 90 -5.22 2.37 12.59
C ARG A 90 -4.33 3.55 12.98
N ARG A 91 -3.02 3.32 13.00
CA ARG A 91 -2.00 4.32 13.35
C ARG A 91 -0.85 4.26 12.36
N TYR A 92 -0.49 5.41 11.82
CA TYR A 92 0.72 5.61 11.01
C TYR A 92 1.64 6.58 11.74
N THR A 93 2.96 6.36 11.70
CA THR A 93 3.93 7.26 12.32
C THR A 93 5.11 7.48 11.40
N TYR A 94 5.58 8.73 11.31
CA TYR A 94 6.77 9.09 10.55
C TYR A 94 7.54 10.25 11.19
N ASP A 95 8.83 10.36 10.87
CA ASP A 95 9.69 11.44 11.35
C ASP A 95 9.39 12.76 10.63
N VAL A 96 9.23 13.83 11.41
CA VAL A 96 9.18 15.21 10.95
C VAL A 96 10.22 16.00 11.74
N ALA A 97 11.33 16.33 11.08
CA ALA A 97 12.44 17.08 11.68
C ALA A 97 12.96 16.46 13.00
N GLY A 98 13.07 15.13 13.07
CA GLY A 98 13.54 14.42 14.25
C GLY A 98 12.47 14.13 15.30
N THR A 99 11.22 14.53 15.08
CA THR A 99 10.08 14.28 15.98
C THR A 99 9.08 13.33 15.33
N PRO A 100 8.57 12.30 16.03
CA PRO A 100 7.53 11.45 15.48
C PRO A 100 6.22 12.23 15.33
N ARG A 101 5.66 12.22 14.12
CA ARG A 101 4.27 12.58 13.87
C ARG A 101 3.44 11.31 13.88
N VAL A 102 2.49 11.24 14.81
CA VAL A 102 1.54 10.13 14.95
C VAL A 102 0.23 10.54 14.28
N CYS A 103 -0.29 9.68 13.43
CA CYS A 103 -1.55 9.90 12.73
C CYS A 103 -2.46 8.73 13.04
N ASP A 104 -3.54 8.98 13.77
CA ASP A 104 -4.57 8.01 14.08
C ASP A 104 -5.78 8.14 13.16
N GLY A 105 -6.47 7.01 12.96
CA GLY A 105 -7.81 7.02 12.42
C GLY A 105 -8.79 7.84 13.26
N SER A 106 -9.86 8.34 12.65
CA SER A 106 -10.90 9.08 13.37
C SER A 106 -11.85 8.16 14.14
N ASP A 107 -12.78 8.75 14.89
CA ASP A 107 -13.74 7.98 15.68
C ASP A 107 -14.90 7.43 14.83
N GLU A 108 -15.21 8.08 13.71
CA GLU A 108 -16.30 7.67 12.82
C GLU A 108 -15.83 6.63 11.80
N VAL A 109 -14.59 6.78 11.31
CA VAL A 109 -13.94 5.83 10.41
C VAL A 109 -12.55 5.53 10.99
N PRO A 110 -12.32 4.31 11.53
CA PRO A 110 -11.23 4.05 12.48
C PRO A 110 -9.83 3.97 11.88
N GLY A 111 -9.66 4.24 10.58
CA GLY A 111 -8.36 4.20 9.92
C GLY A 111 -8.43 4.30 8.40
N TRP A 112 -7.38 3.83 7.72
CA TRP A 112 -7.25 3.86 6.25
C TRP A 112 -6.92 2.51 5.63
N GLY A 113 -7.54 2.22 4.48
CA GLY A 113 -7.43 0.93 3.80
C GLY A 113 -8.68 0.07 3.88
N ILE A 114 -9.79 0.65 4.35
CA ILE A 114 -11.09 -0.01 4.40
C ILE A 114 -11.56 -0.31 2.99
N VAL A 115 -12.18 -1.48 2.83
CA VAL A 115 -12.79 -1.89 1.56
C VAL A 115 -14.27 -1.51 1.58
N ALA A 116 -14.69 -0.75 0.58
CA ALA A 116 -16.07 -0.31 0.41
C ALA A 116 -16.48 -0.32 -1.07
N SER A 117 -17.71 -0.72 -1.35
CA SER A 117 -18.31 -0.76 -2.69
C SER A 117 -19.79 -0.41 -2.61
N HIS A 118 -20.26 0.46 -3.50
CA HIS A 118 -21.66 0.86 -3.57
C HIS A 118 -22.34 0.32 -4.82
N LEU A 119 -23.61 0.00 -4.67
CA LEU A 119 -24.46 -0.56 -5.70
C LEU A 119 -25.26 0.54 -6.39
N ARG A 120 -25.32 0.50 -7.72
CA ARG A 120 -25.99 1.53 -8.51
C ARG A 120 -27.51 1.57 -8.27
N ALA A 121 -28.13 0.40 -8.19
CA ALA A 121 -29.58 0.25 -8.04
C ALA A 121 -29.87 -1.06 -7.32
N SER A 122 -29.98 -0.98 -5.99
CA SER A 122 -30.28 -2.12 -5.10
C SER A 122 -31.10 -1.63 -3.90
N GLU A 123 -31.74 -2.57 -3.19
CA GLU A 123 -32.37 -2.30 -1.89
C GLU A 123 -31.34 -1.87 -0.83
N THR A 124 -30.09 -2.30 -0.99
CA THR A 124 -28.96 -1.85 -0.17
C THR A 124 -28.09 -0.89 -0.96
N TRP A 125 -27.47 0.08 -0.29
CA TRP A 125 -26.60 1.05 -0.96
C TRP A 125 -25.25 0.45 -1.40
N GLY A 126 -24.86 -0.69 -0.82
CA GLY A 126 -23.52 -1.24 -0.96
C GLY A 126 -23.14 -2.07 0.26
N ASN A 127 -21.86 -2.39 0.35
CA ASN A 127 -21.30 -3.04 1.53
C ASN A 127 -19.84 -2.63 1.78
N TRP A 128 -19.43 -2.79 3.02
CA TRP A 128 -18.14 -2.37 3.57
C TRP A 128 -17.58 -3.53 4.39
N THR A 129 -16.26 -3.60 4.56
CA THR A 129 -15.65 -4.63 5.42
C THR A 129 -15.83 -4.38 6.92
N GLU A 130 -16.51 -3.29 7.33
CA GLU A 130 -16.72 -2.93 8.74
C GLU A 130 -17.33 -4.05 9.59
N LYS A 131 -18.27 -4.86 9.08
CA LYS A 131 -18.90 -5.94 9.85
C LYS A 131 -18.58 -7.33 9.29
N ILE A 132 -17.54 -7.44 8.47
CA ILE A 132 -17.20 -8.68 7.77
C ILE A 132 -15.89 -9.22 8.34
N GLN A 133 -15.99 -10.34 9.03
CA GLN A 133 -14.82 -11.11 9.44
C GLN A 133 -14.09 -11.69 8.23
N GLY A 134 -12.78 -11.58 8.27
CA GLY A 134 -11.88 -12.05 7.25
C GLY A 134 -10.73 -12.85 7.84
N THR A 135 -9.69 -13.01 7.05
CA THR A 135 -8.44 -13.64 7.49
C THR A 135 -7.27 -12.73 7.19
N GLY A 136 -6.36 -12.58 8.15
CA GLY A 136 -5.11 -11.85 8.01
C GLY A 136 -3.91 -12.79 8.17
N ARG A 137 -2.86 -12.59 7.37
CA ARG A 137 -1.58 -13.30 7.56
C ARG A 137 -0.40 -12.50 7.03
N THR A 138 0.76 -12.75 7.60
CA THR A 138 2.02 -12.37 6.97
C THR A 138 2.33 -13.37 5.85
N VAL A 139 2.34 -12.91 4.59
CA VAL A 139 2.72 -13.74 3.44
C VAL A 139 4.22 -14.02 3.46
N PHE A 140 4.99 -12.98 3.76
CA PHE A 140 6.44 -13.05 3.92
C PHE A 140 6.91 -11.94 4.86
N GLU A 141 7.89 -12.26 5.70
CA GLU A 141 8.64 -11.32 6.54
C GLU A 141 10.11 -11.68 6.42
N GLY A 142 10.90 -10.80 5.81
CA GLY A 142 12.34 -10.86 5.86
C GLY A 142 12.92 -9.64 6.54
N ARG A 143 14.25 -9.58 6.58
CA ARG A 143 15.01 -8.55 7.30
C ARG A 143 14.63 -7.10 6.95
N HIS A 144 14.19 -6.85 5.72
CA HIS A 144 13.96 -5.50 5.17
C HIS A 144 12.68 -5.36 4.36
N HIS A 145 11.99 -6.45 4.05
CA HIS A 145 10.75 -6.44 3.27
C HIS A 145 9.73 -7.33 3.96
N ALA A 146 8.48 -6.90 3.96
CA ALA A 146 7.38 -7.70 4.46
C ALA A 146 6.11 -7.47 3.66
N LEU A 147 5.33 -8.53 3.52
CA LEU A 147 4.05 -8.55 2.82
C LEU A 147 2.98 -9.09 3.75
N HIS A 148 1.96 -8.28 4.04
CA HIS A 148 0.81 -8.68 4.85
C HIS A 148 -0.42 -8.83 3.95
N GLU A 149 -1.17 -9.91 4.09
CA GLU A 149 -2.40 -10.18 3.35
C GLU A 149 -3.61 -10.12 4.27
N PHE A 150 -4.65 -9.44 3.81
CA PHE A 150 -6.01 -9.56 4.33
C PHE A 150 -6.94 -10.11 3.24
N ARG A 151 -7.91 -10.92 3.64
CA ARG A 151 -8.97 -11.43 2.77
C ARG A 151 -10.34 -11.30 3.40
N TRP A 152 -11.36 -11.03 2.58
CA TRP A 152 -12.77 -10.97 2.99
C TRP A 152 -13.71 -11.57 1.93
N PRO A 153 -14.80 -12.20 2.37
CA PRO A 153 -15.94 -12.51 1.50
C PRO A 153 -16.96 -11.35 1.51
N LEU A 154 -16.69 -10.27 0.77
CA LEU A 154 -17.59 -9.11 0.70
C LEU A 154 -18.87 -9.48 -0.05
N THR A 155 -20.03 -9.38 0.57
CA THR A 155 -21.31 -9.69 -0.11
C THR A 155 -21.93 -8.43 -0.69
N LEU A 156 -22.24 -8.44 -1.99
CA LEU A 156 -22.91 -7.38 -2.73
C LEU A 156 -24.08 -7.98 -3.51
N ASP A 157 -25.31 -7.47 -3.29
CA ASP A 157 -26.54 -8.02 -3.91
C ASP A 157 -26.71 -9.54 -3.75
N GLY A 158 -26.35 -10.07 -2.58
CA GLY A 158 -26.43 -11.51 -2.30
C GLY A 158 -25.35 -12.35 -2.99
N HIS A 159 -24.42 -11.72 -3.71
CA HIS A 159 -23.28 -12.37 -4.35
C HIS A 159 -21.99 -12.10 -3.58
N VAL A 160 -21.15 -13.13 -3.43
CA VAL A 160 -19.85 -12.99 -2.77
C VAL A 160 -18.81 -12.49 -3.77
N VAL A 161 -18.12 -11.42 -3.38
CA VAL A 161 -16.91 -10.91 -4.00
C VAL A 161 -15.75 -11.21 -3.05
N ASN A 162 -14.82 -12.06 -3.49
CA ASN A 162 -13.62 -12.34 -2.71
C ASN A 162 -12.67 -11.15 -2.85
N VAL A 163 -12.38 -10.48 -1.74
CA VAL A 163 -11.44 -9.35 -1.72
C VAL A 163 -10.13 -9.83 -1.11
N THR A 164 -9.03 -9.57 -1.80
CA THR A 164 -7.67 -9.77 -1.30
C THR A 164 -6.94 -8.44 -1.30
N VAL A 165 -6.28 -8.10 -0.18
CA VAL A 165 -5.48 -6.89 0.00
C VAL A 165 -4.09 -7.29 0.47
N HIS A 166 -3.05 -6.77 -0.18
CA HIS A 166 -1.68 -6.83 0.33
C HIS A 166 -1.17 -5.45 0.73
N TYR A 167 -0.51 -5.39 1.89
CA TYR A 167 0.35 -4.28 2.30
C TYR A 167 1.81 -4.67 2.15
N LEU A 168 2.57 -3.90 1.38
CA LEU A 168 4.03 -4.05 1.24
C LEU A 168 4.76 -2.96 2.03
N PHE A 169 5.69 -3.39 2.87
CA PHE A 169 6.64 -2.56 3.59
C PHE A 169 8.06 -2.91 3.14
N ALA A 170 8.88 -1.89 2.87
CA ALA A 170 10.26 -2.07 2.41
C ALA A 170 11.18 -1.00 3.01
N THR A 171 12.27 -1.43 3.66
CA THR A 171 13.36 -0.53 4.07
C THR A 171 13.89 0.21 2.85
N GLY A 172 14.04 1.53 2.94
CA GLY A 172 14.46 2.38 1.81
C GLY A 172 13.29 2.93 0.98
N ARG A 173 12.04 2.53 1.24
CA ARG A 173 10.83 3.18 0.70
C ARG A 173 10.07 3.93 1.81
N SER A 174 9.61 5.13 1.48
CA SER A 174 8.87 5.97 2.45
C SER A 174 7.41 5.57 2.63
N HIS A 175 6.76 5.09 1.57
CA HIS A 175 5.32 4.89 1.54
C HIS A 175 5.02 3.39 1.43
N PRO A 176 4.17 2.83 2.32
CA PRO A 176 3.70 1.48 2.11
C PRO A 176 2.81 1.44 0.87
N LEU A 177 2.82 0.30 0.20
CA LEU A 177 1.99 0.04 -0.96
C LEU A 177 0.80 -0.82 -0.54
N TYR A 178 -0.39 -0.43 -1.01
CA TYR A 178 -1.65 -1.13 -0.88
C TYR A 178 -2.03 -1.69 -2.25
N ALA A 179 -2.08 -3.01 -2.38
CA ALA A 179 -2.55 -3.70 -3.58
C ALA A 179 -3.86 -4.42 -3.27
N ILE A 180 -4.85 -4.30 -4.14
CA ILE A 180 -6.16 -4.93 -3.94
C ILE A 180 -6.63 -5.64 -5.20
N THR A 181 -7.35 -6.73 -4.99
CA THR A 181 -8.17 -7.40 -5.99
C THR A 181 -9.55 -7.65 -5.41
N HIS A 182 -10.57 -7.23 -6.14
CA HIS A 182 -11.94 -7.73 -5.99
C HIS A 182 -12.16 -8.81 -7.05
N ASP A 183 -12.53 -10.00 -6.62
CA ASP A 183 -12.81 -11.15 -7.46
C ASP A 183 -14.31 -11.48 -7.39
N ALA A 184 -15.01 -11.17 -8.49
CA ALA A 184 -16.43 -11.41 -8.70
C ALA A 184 -16.70 -12.69 -9.52
N SER A 185 -15.70 -13.56 -9.73
CA SER A 185 -15.84 -14.78 -10.54
C SER A 185 -16.88 -15.79 -10.01
N LEU A 186 -17.24 -15.70 -8.72
CA LEU A 186 -18.29 -16.52 -8.11
C LEU A 186 -19.72 -16.04 -8.43
N ALA A 187 -19.86 -14.82 -8.96
CA ALA A 187 -21.12 -14.27 -9.42
C ALA A 187 -21.29 -14.49 -10.93
N PRO A 188 -22.52 -14.63 -11.45
CA PRO A 188 -22.75 -14.53 -12.88
C PRO A 188 -22.25 -13.16 -13.41
N PRO A 189 -21.69 -13.10 -14.63
CA PRO A 189 -21.34 -11.81 -15.23
C PRO A 189 -22.54 -10.86 -15.26
N ASP A 190 -22.30 -9.57 -14.97
CA ASP A 190 -23.31 -8.51 -14.89
C ASP A 190 -24.33 -8.64 -13.74
N ALA A 191 -24.10 -9.55 -12.78
CA ALA A 191 -24.98 -9.70 -11.62
C ALA A 191 -24.74 -8.65 -10.52
N ILE A 192 -23.56 -8.05 -10.46
CA ILE A 192 -23.19 -7.05 -9.46
C ILE A 192 -22.90 -5.74 -10.18
N HIS A 193 -23.70 -4.69 -9.99
CA HIS A 193 -23.48 -3.37 -10.60
C HIS A 193 -22.87 -2.40 -9.58
N ALA A 194 -21.61 -2.63 -9.21
CA ALA A 194 -20.97 -1.89 -8.13
C ALA A 194 -19.86 -0.93 -8.61
N ASP A 195 -19.63 0.13 -7.84
CA ASP A 195 -18.37 0.87 -7.81
C ASP A 195 -17.37 0.21 -6.82
N VAL A 196 -16.12 0.68 -6.82
CA VAL A 196 -15.19 0.46 -5.71
C VAL A 196 -14.80 1.81 -5.13
N ARG A 197 -14.60 1.89 -3.81
CA ARG A 197 -14.20 3.11 -3.07
C ARG A 197 -12.92 2.91 -2.26
N SER A 198 -12.30 1.74 -2.42
CA SER A 198 -11.16 1.26 -1.64
C SER A 198 -9.83 1.71 -2.25
N PRO A 199 -8.79 2.04 -1.47
CA PRO A 199 -8.83 2.18 -0.03
C PRO A 199 -9.67 3.40 0.38
N TYR A 200 -10.58 3.17 1.34
CA TYR A 200 -11.32 4.23 2.02
C TYR A 200 -10.69 4.46 3.40
N GLY A 201 -10.82 5.66 3.93
CA GLY A 201 -10.41 5.92 5.30
C GLY A 201 -10.45 7.38 5.73
N ASP A 202 -10.24 7.58 7.02
CA ASP A 202 -10.15 8.88 7.67
C ASP A 202 -8.99 8.85 8.67
N MET A 203 -7.88 9.50 8.32
CA MET A 203 -6.65 9.51 9.11
C MET A 203 -6.26 10.95 9.43
N ARG A 204 -6.09 11.27 10.71
CA ARG A 204 -5.67 12.60 11.21
C ARG A 204 -4.18 12.84 10.90
N PHE A 205 -3.90 13.08 9.62
CA PHE A 205 -2.53 13.14 9.07
C PHE A 205 -1.72 14.37 9.52
N ASP A 206 -2.34 15.30 10.24
CA ASP A 206 -1.72 16.49 10.81
C ASP A 206 -1.04 16.26 12.17
N GLY A 207 -0.99 15.02 12.65
CA GLY A 207 -0.42 14.70 13.96
C GLY A 207 -1.47 14.60 15.06
N ASP A 208 -2.66 14.10 14.74
CA ASP A 208 -3.85 14.08 15.61
C ASP A 208 -4.33 15.48 16.05
N GLY A 209 -3.94 16.51 15.29
CA GLY A 209 -4.36 17.90 15.53
C GLY A 209 -5.83 18.14 15.17
N ASN A 210 -6.36 17.35 14.22
CA ASN A 210 -7.72 17.48 13.71
C ASN A 210 -8.03 18.91 13.21
N ALA A 211 -7.04 19.53 12.57
CA ALA A 211 -7.13 20.87 12.01
C ALA A 211 -8.04 20.93 10.78
N ASP A 212 -8.45 22.14 10.43
CA ASP A 212 -9.23 22.37 9.22
C ASP A 212 -8.39 22.06 7.97
N ILE A 213 -8.98 21.35 7.02
CA ILE A 213 -8.35 21.07 5.74
C ILE A 213 -8.13 22.39 5.01
N THR A 214 -6.93 22.59 4.43
CA THR A 214 -6.59 23.83 3.72
C THR A 214 -6.69 23.71 2.21
N GLY A 215 -6.69 22.49 1.69
CA GLY A 215 -6.97 22.24 0.29
C GLY A 215 -6.94 20.76 -0.07
N VAL A 216 -7.49 20.48 -1.24
CA VAL A 216 -7.49 19.15 -1.86
C VAL A 216 -7.06 19.26 -3.32
N GLY A 217 -6.63 18.13 -3.86
CA GLY A 217 -6.40 17.98 -5.29
C GLY A 217 -6.47 16.53 -5.71
N TRP A 218 -6.59 16.31 -7.01
CA TRP A 218 -6.49 15.00 -7.61
C TRP A 218 -5.92 15.10 -9.00
N GLY A 219 -5.33 14.01 -9.46
CA GLY A 219 -4.91 13.83 -10.84
C GLY A 219 -5.66 12.68 -11.45
N ASP A 220 -6.32 12.91 -12.56
CA ASP A 220 -6.80 11.86 -13.47
C ASP A 220 -6.09 12.04 -14.82
N ARG A 221 -6.75 12.62 -15.82
CA ARG A 221 -6.15 13.12 -17.06
C ARG A 221 -5.72 14.58 -16.95
N TYR A 222 -6.32 15.30 -16.01
CA TYR A 222 -5.94 16.65 -15.62
C TYR A 222 -5.69 16.69 -14.11
N ARG A 223 -5.04 17.76 -13.63
CA ARG A 223 -4.77 17.99 -12.21
C ARG A 223 -5.76 19.02 -11.70
N PHE A 224 -6.63 18.60 -10.82
CA PHE A 224 -7.49 19.49 -10.05
C PHE A 224 -6.75 19.92 -8.78
N THR A 225 -6.83 21.20 -8.44
CA THR A 225 -6.44 21.72 -7.13
C THR A 225 -7.40 22.81 -6.70
N THR A 226 -7.75 22.83 -5.42
CA THR A 226 -8.46 23.99 -4.84
C THR A 226 -7.53 25.18 -4.70
N LEU A 227 -8.07 26.38 -4.92
CA LEU A 227 -7.45 27.67 -4.69
C LEU A 227 -8.09 28.28 -3.43
N SER A 228 -7.46 28.08 -2.28
CA SER A 228 -7.99 28.65 -1.04
C SER A 228 -7.61 30.13 -0.93
N ALA A 229 -8.61 31.01 -0.91
CA ALA A 229 -8.42 32.43 -0.63
C ALA A 229 -8.27 32.73 0.88
N GLU A 230 -8.86 31.92 1.75
CA GLU A 230 -8.99 32.17 3.20
C GLU A 230 -8.16 31.20 4.07
N GLY A 231 -7.34 30.35 3.47
CA GLY A 231 -6.48 29.40 4.18
C GLY A 231 -7.21 28.17 4.73
N VAL A 232 -8.50 27.99 4.42
CA VAL A 232 -9.31 26.78 4.72
C VAL A 232 -10.08 26.32 3.48
N LEU A 233 -10.45 25.04 3.48
CA LEU A 233 -11.27 24.40 2.46
C LEU A 233 -12.76 24.57 2.78
N SER A 234 -13.50 25.27 1.91
CA SER A 234 -14.94 25.49 1.96
C SER A 234 -15.54 25.51 0.54
N ARG A 235 -16.87 25.45 0.43
CA ARG A 235 -17.57 25.52 -0.86
C ARG A 235 -17.30 26.79 -1.66
N ALA A 236 -16.86 27.87 -1.00
CA ALA A 236 -16.59 29.16 -1.63
C ALA A 236 -15.21 29.25 -2.29
N ASN A 237 -14.33 28.25 -2.16
CA ASN A 237 -13.01 28.32 -2.78
C ASN A 237 -13.08 28.24 -4.31
N GLY A 238 -12.11 28.88 -4.96
CA GLY A 238 -11.82 28.65 -6.37
C GLY A 238 -11.09 27.32 -6.60
N TRP A 239 -10.82 26.99 -7.86
CA TRP A 239 -10.15 25.77 -8.28
C TRP A 239 -9.50 25.92 -9.67
N ASP A 240 -8.48 25.11 -9.92
CA ASP A 240 -7.81 24.97 -11.23
C ASP A 240 -7.78 23.50 -11.64
N TYR A 241 -8.18 23.20 -12.88
CA TYR A 241 -8.20 21.86 -13.47
C TYR A 241 -7.59 21.83 -14.89
N ARG A 242 -6.67 22.77 -15.18
CA ARG A 242 -6.12 22.96 -16.53
C ARG A 242 -4.90 22.12 -16.85
N GLU A 243 -4.09 21.80 -15.86
CA GLU A 243 -2.82 21.09 -16.10
C GLU A 243 -3.07 19.63 -16.49
N PRO A 244 -2.49 19.12 -17.58
CA PRO A 244 -2.54 17.69 -17.89
C PRO A 244 -1.87 16.83 -16.82
N ASN A 245 -2.33 15.58 -16.70
CA ASN A 245 -1.84 14.59 -15.76
C ASN A 245 -1.59 13.23 -16.43
N VAL A 246 -0.64 12.47 -15.87
CA VAL A 246 -0.25 11.15 -16.38
C VAL A 246 -0.55 10.04 -15.36
N VAL A 247 -0.22 10.27 -14.09
CA VAL A 247 -0.37 9.26 -13.02
C VAL A 247 -1.53 9.64 -12.11
N PRO A 248 -2.55 8.77 -11.95
CA PRO A 248 -3.64 9.01 -11.02
C PRO A 248 -3.19 9.26 -9.58
N TYR A 249 -3.77 10.27 -8.93
CA TYR A 249 -3.56 10.52 -7.50
C TYR A 249 -4.71 11.27 -6.85
N THR A 250 -4.78 11.21 -5.52
CA THR A 250 -5.52 12.14 -4.66
C THR A 250 -4.57 12.77 -3.66
N ARG A 251 -4.84 14.00 -3.23
CA ARG A 251 -4.09 14.68 -2.16
C ARG A 251 -4.98 15.57 -1.33
N MET A 252 -4.65 15.66 -0.05
CA MET A 252 -5.25 16.57 0.92
C MET A 252 -4.13 17.15 1.77
N PHE A 253 -4.22 18.44 2.11
CA PHE A 253 -3.16 19.09 2.87
C PHE A 253 -3.67 20.14 3.85
N ILE A 254 -2.86 20.32 4.90
CA ILE A 254 -3.08 21.27 5.99
C ILE A 254 -1.81 22.13 6.12
N ASN A 255 -1.87 23.36 5.61
CA ASN A 255 -0.73 24.27 5.59
C ASN A 255 -0.20 24.60 7.00
N PRO A 256 -1.02 24.98 8.00
CA PRO A 256 -0.53 25.29 9.35
C PRO A 256 0.22 24.14 10.03
N ALA A 257 -0.20 22.90 9.78
CA ALA A 257 0.46 21.70 10.31
C ALA A 257 1.64 21.22 9.45
N ASN A 258 1.86 21.83 8.28
CA ASN A 258 2.77 21.35 7.26
C ASN A 258 2.60 19.84 7.04
N ALA A 259 1.37 19.43 6.71
CA ALA A 259 1.00 18.03 6.61
C ALA A 259 0.27 17.76 5.29
N GLU A 260 0.61 16.63 4.68
CA GLU A 260 -0.02 16.18 3.44
C GLU A 260 -0.21 14.67 3.47
N MET A 261 -1.39 14.23 3.05
CA MET A 261 -1.73 12.85 2.77
C MET A 261 -2.23 12.70 1.33
N GLY A 262 -2.00 11.54 0.72
CA GLY A 262 -2.55 11.22 -0.58
C GLY A 262 -2.49 9.74 -0.93
N VAL A 263 -3.09 9.42 -2.06
CA VAL A 263 -3.06 8.10 -2.70
C VAL A 263 -2.46 8.28 -4.08
N VAL A 264 -1.47 7.47 -4.45
CA VAL A 264 -0.81 7.55 -5.77
C VAL A 264 -0.80 6.18 -6.41
N GLN A 265 -1.32 6.06 -7.64
CA GLN A 265 -1.32 4.80 -8.37
C GLN A 265 0.07 4.42 -8.86
N THR A 266 0.33 3.12 -8.97
CA THR A 266 1.61 2.56 -9.46
C THR A 266 1.74 2.54 -11.00
N GLN A 267 0.72 3.01 -11.73
CA GLN A 267 0.60 2.99 -13.19
C GLN A 267 -0.01 4.29 -13.71
N THR A 268 0.19 4.60 -14.99
CA THR A 268 -0.49 5.73 -15.64
C THR A 268 -1.98 5.49 -15.80
N TRP A 269 -2.75 6.55 -16.06
CA TRP A 269 -4.18 6.42 -16.33
C TRP A 269 -4.46 5.69 -17.66
N GLU A 270 -3.52 5.67 -18.59
CA GLU A 270 -3.65 4.93 -19.86
C GLU A 270 -3.58 3.42 -19.62
N GLN A 271 -2.58 2.98 -18.85
CA GLN A 271 -2.34 1.59 -18.48
C GLN A 271 -3.46 1.07 -17.57
N LYS A 272 -3.79 1.86 -16.53
CA LYS A 272 -4.84 1.53 -15.58
C LYS A 272 -5.68 2.76 -15.26
N PRO A 273 -6.79 2.99 -16.00
CA PRO A 273 -7.69 4.07 -15.68
C PRO A 273 -8.25 3.92 -14.27
N ALA A 274 -8.28 5.03 -13.54
CA ALA A 274 -8.86 5.13 -12.22
C ALA A 274 -9.69 6.42 -12.13
N GLY A 275 -10.50 6.51 -11.09
CA GLY A 275 -11.44 7.60 -10.92
C GLY A 275 -12.85 7.19 -11.32
N GLY A 276 -13.80 7.95 -10.84
CA GLY A 276 -15.21 7.80 -11.10
C GLY A 276 -15.94 9.12 -10.95
N TYR A 277 -17.27 9.07 -11.07
CA TYR A 277 -18.16 10.24 -11.05
C TYR A 277 -18.01 11.08 -12.32
N TRP A 278 -18.45 12.33 -12.30
CA TRP A 278 -18.69 13.12 -13.51
C TRP A 278 -18.02 14.49 -13.48
N ASN A 279 -17.01 14.72 -12.63
CA ASN A 279 -16.32 16.01 -12.60
C ASN A 279 -15.42 16.26 -13.82
N TYR A 280 -15.20 15.25 -14.66
CA TYR A 280 -14.39 15.35 -15.89
C TYR A 280 -14.95 16.39 -16.89
N VAL A 281 -16.21 16.80 -16.76
CA VAL A 281 -16.80 17.89 -17.57
C VAL A 281 -16.08 19.23 -17.38
N HIS A 282 -15.28 19.35 -16.32
CA HIS A 282 -14.48 20.53 -15.99
C HIS A 282 -13.01 20.41 -16.40
N TRP A 283 -12.61 19.36 -17.12
CA TRP A 283 -11.26 19.26 -17.66
C TRP A 283 -10.86 20.47 -18.50
N GLY A 284 -9.65 20.99 -18.27
CA GLY A 284 -9.14 22.15 -18.98
C GLY A 284 -9.73 23.49 -18.51
N GLN A 285 -10.48 23.51 -17.40
CA GLN A 285 -11.15 24.71 -16.88
C GLN A 285 -10.53 25.18 -15.55
N VAL A 286 -10.85 26.42 -15.19
CA VAL A 286 -10.46 27.09 -13.94
C VAL A 286 -11.61 28.00 -13.52
N ASP A 287 -11.84 28.11 -12.22
CA ASP A 287 -12.71 29.12 -11.64
C ASP A 287 -12.01 29.68 -10.40
N VAL A 288 -11.41 30.86 -10.52
CA VAL A 288 -10.58 31.44 -9.45
C VAL A 288 -11.39 31.98 -8.28
N ASP A 289 -12.63 32.39 -8.55
CA ASP A 289 -13.54 32.98 -7.56
C ASP A 289 -14.51 31.93 -6.98
N GLY A 290 -14.57 30.75 -7.61
CA GLY A 290 -15.44 29.66 -7.21
C GLY A 290 -16.90 29.88 -7.65
N PRO A 291 -17.82 29.05 -7.17
CA PRO A 291 -17.65 28.05 -6.12
C PRO A 291 -16.90 26.80 -6.58
N LEU A 292 -16.52 25.95 -5.63
CA LEU A 292 -16.09 24.59 -5.94
C LEU A 292 -17.22 23.83 -6.66
N PRO A 293 -16.90 22.88 -7.56
CA PRO A 293 -17.89 21.95 -8.07
C PRO A 293 -18.55 21.21 -6.90
N VAL A 294 -19.79 20.77 -7.08
CA VAL A 294 -20.53 20.04 -6.05
C VAL A 294 -19.76 18.80 -5.58
N ASP A 295 -19.57 18.67 -4.26
CA ASP A 295 -18.64 17.71 -3.65
C ASP A 295 -19.07 16.26 -3.84
N TRP A 296 -20.36 16.00 -4.04
CA TRP A 296 -20.85 14.67 -4.42
C TRP A 296 -20.33 14.18 -5.77
N ASN A 297 -19.79 15.05 -6.62
CA ASN A 297 -19.32 14.68 -7.95
C ASN A 297 -17.80 14.56 -8.05
N TRP A 298 -17.05 14.85 -6.99
CA TRP A 298 -15.58 14.90 -7.05
C TRP A 298 -14.96 13.55 -7.38
N THR A 299 -13.93 13.57 -8.23
CA THR A 299 -13.20 12.37 -8.66
C THR A 299 -12.67 11.61 -7.45
N TYR A 300 -12.68 10.28 -7.54
CA TYR A 300 -12.23 9.35 -6.49
C TYR A 300 -13.02 9.42 -5.18
N GLN A 301 -14.07 10.26 -5.07
CA GLN A 301 -14.75 10.60 -3.81
C GLN A 301 -13.86 11.19 -2.73
N LEU A 302 -12.81 11.92 -3.11
CA LEU A 302 -12.03 12.66 -2.13
C LEU A 302 -12.95 13.64 -1.39
N ASN A 303 -13.04 13.54 -0.06
CA ASN A 303 -13.88 14.41 0.79
C ASN A 303 -15.34 14.59 0.34
N GLN A 304 -15.91 13.60 -0.35
CA GLN A 304 -17.27 13.65 -0.86
C GLN A 304 -18.29 13.76 0.29
N TYR A 305 -19.23 14.72 0.19
CA TYR A 305 -20.23 15.05 1.23
C TYR A 305 -19.65 15.56 2.55
N GLN A 306 -18.36 15.90 2.59
CA GLN A 306 -17.70 16.35 3.81
C GLN A 306 -17.57 17.87 3.89
N LEU A 307 -17.94 18.59 2.83
CA LEU A 307 -18.04 20.04 2.90
C LEU A 307 -19.31 20.45 3.61
N LEU A 308 -19.17 21.34 4.59
CA LEU A 308 -20.30 21.96 5.27
C LEU A 308 -20.95 23.03 4.39
N GLU A 309 -22.26 23.23 4.56
CA GLU A 309 -22.99 24.28 3.80
C GLU A 309 -22.39 25.66 4.09
N GLN A 310 -21.94 25.84 5.33
CA GLN A 310 -21.21 27.00 5.81
C GLN A 310 -19.99 26.52 6.61
N GLY A 311 -18.81 27.10 6.32
CA GLY A 311 -17.60 26.87 7.10
C GLY A 311 -16.65 25.78 6.55
N PRO A 312 -15.53 25.57 7.26
CA PRO A 312 -14.48 24.65 6.84
C PRO A 312 -14.83 23.19 7.12
N THR A 313 -14.11 22.27 6.48
CA THR A 313 -14.16 20.84 6.81
C THR A 313 -12.94 20.40 7.62
N ARG A 314 -13.16 19.49 8.58
CA ARG A 314 -12.13 18.76 9.33
C ARG A 314 -12.09 17.29 8.97
N SER A 315 -12.89 16.86 8.00
CA SER A 315 -12.85 15.49 7.54
C SER A 315 -11.54 15.23 6.82
N HIS A 316 -10.81 14.21 7.27
CA HIS A 316 -9.61 13.72 6.60
C HIS A 316 -9.95 12.54 5.67
N ARG A 317 -11.24 12.40 5.30
CA ARG A 317 -11.74 11.29 4.49
C ARG A 317 -11.17 11.30 3.09
N MET A 318 -10.63 10.15 2.74
CA MET A 318 -10.03 9.90 1.45
C MET A 318 -10.50 8.54 0.95
N ALA A 319 -10.81 8.51 -0.34
CA ALA A 319 -11.25 7.33 -1.04
C ALA A 319 -10.48 7.19 -2.35
N TRP A 320 -10.59 6.01 -2.95
CA TRP A 320 -10.12 5.75 -4.30
C TRP A 320 -11.25 5.16 -5.14
N GLY A 321 -12.20 6.05 -5.46
CA GLY A 321 -13.44 5.75 -6.16
C GLY A 321 -13.28 5.39 -7.64
N SER A 322 -14.13 4.49 -8.12
CA SER A 322 -14.35 4.18 -9.53
C SER A 322 -15.80 4.43 -9.99
N ASN A 323 -16.08 4.29 -11.28
CA ASN A 323 -17.44 4.30 -11.80
C ASN A 323 -18.22 3.03 -11.41
N TYR A 324 -19.55 3.15 -11.34
CA TYR A 324 -20.43 1.98 -11.28
C TYR A 324 -20.19 1.04 -12.47
N GLY A 325 -20.21 -0.27 -12.19
CA GLY A 325 -19.90 -1.33 -13.15
C GLY A 325 -18.43 -1.73 -13.14
N ALA A 326 -17.56 -0.98 -12.46
CA ALA A 326 -16.16 -1.35 -12.27
C ALA A 326 -15.97 -2.65 -11.47
N LEU A 327 -17.01 -3.12 -10.79
CA LEU A 327 -17.03 -4.42 -10.13
C LEU A 327 -18.26 -5.19 -10.60
N GLY A 328 -18.04 -6.33 -11.27
CA GLY A 328 -19.06 -7.32 -11.62
C GLY A 328 -19.64 -7.25 -13.03
N TYR A 329 -19.51 -6.11 -13.74
CA TYR A 329 -20.01 -5.95 -15.12
C TYR A 329 -18.92 -6.27 -16.14
N ARG A 330 -19.31 -6.90 -17.26
CA ARG A 330 -18.40 -7.19 -18.39
C ARG A 330 -17.93 -5.93 -19.10
N GLU A 331 -18.76 -4.90 -19.11
CA GLU A 331 -18.42 -3.61 -19.72
C GLU A 331 -19.02 -2.46 -18.90
N TYR A 332 -18.19 -1.46 -18.59
CA TYR A 332 -18.58 -0.20 -17.97
C TYR A 332 -17.80 0.97 -18.58
N PRO A 333 -18.36 2.19 -18.62
CA PRO A 333 -17.66 3.35 -19.13
C PRO A 333 -16.51 3.73 -18.20
N ARG A 334 -15.31 3.85 -18.75
CA ARG A 334 -14.16 4.38 -18.01
C ARG A 334 -14.38 5.86 -17.71
N TYR A 335 -13.69 6.38 -16.70
CA TYR A 335 -13.77 7.81 -16.35
C TYR A 335 -13.47 8.71 -17.56
N GLY A 336 -14.39 9.64 -17.85
CA GLY A 336 -14.43 10.46 -19.06
C GLY A 336 -15.39 9.97 -20.14
N ASP A 337 -16.05 8.82 -19.95
CA ASP A 337 -17.07 8.23 -20.83
C ASP A 337 -16.67 8.10 -22.31
N ASP A 338 -15.37 7.94 -22.56
CA ASP A 338 -14.76 7.90 -23.89
C ASP A 338 -14.20 6.51 -24.25
N GLY A 339 -14.60 5.48 -23.50
CA GLY A 339 -14.17 4.11 -23.72
C GLY A 339 -14.76 3.15 -22.69
N MET A 340 -14.72 1.86 -23.00
CA MET A 340 -15.23 0.80 -22.12
C MET A 340 -14.08 0.03 -21.43
N ARG A 341 -14.37 -0.49 -20.25
CA ARG A 341 -13.51 -1.38 -19.46
C ARG A 341 -14.34 -2.54 -18.92
N SER A 342 -13.69 -3.64 -18.56
CA SER A 342 -14.36 -4.75 -17.87
C SER A 342 -14.14 -4.63 -16.36
N GLY A 343 -15.22 -4.78 -15.59
CA GLY A 343 -15.21 -4.99 -14.14
C GLY A 343 -15.36 -6.46 -13.74
N TYR A 344 -15.42 -7.37 -14.72
CA TYR A 344 -15.56 -8.82 -14.52
C TYR A 344 -14.40 -9.58 -15.19
N PRO A 345 -13.87 -10.65 -14.56
CA PRO A 345 -14.17 -11.11 -13.21
C PRO A 345 -13.42 -10.33 -12.13
N TYR A 346 -12.37 -9.59 -12.50
CA TYR A 346 -11.45 -8.98 -11.54
C TYR A 346 -11.41 -7.46 -11.66
N GLN A 347 -11.44 -6.77 -10.51
CA GLN A 347 -11.04 -5.37 -10.40
C GLN A 347 -9.84 -5.26 -9.47
N SER A 348 -8.65 -5.11 -10.05
CA SER A 348 -7.37 -5.05 -9.33
C SER A 348 -6.61 -3.76 -9.60
N TYR A 349 -5.94 -3.20 -8.60
CA TYR A 349 -5.07 -2.03 -8.73
C TYR A 349 -4.14 -1.91 -7.51
N SER A 350 -3.18 -1.00 -7.58
CA SER A 350 -2.21 -0.78 -6.52
C SER A 350 -1.89 0.70 -6.36
N VAL A 351 -1.82 1.13 -5.11
CA VAL A 351 -1.61 2.53 -4.74
C VAL A 351 -0.68 2.66 -3.54
N PHE A 352 0.07 3.76 -3.47
CA PHE A 352 0.84 4.13 -2.29
C PHE A 352 -0.03 4.90 -1.30
N MET A 353 0.12 4.62 -0.01
CA MET A 353 -0.35 5.49 1.07
C MET A 353 0.74 6.55 1.33
N VAL A 354 0.52 7.76 0.85
CA VAL A 354 1.54 8.82 0.89
C VAL A 354 1.27 9.75 2.05
N LEU A 355 2.24 9.88 2.98
CA LEU A 355 2.22 10.84 4.08
C LEU A 355 3.59 11.50 4.24
N GLY A 356 3.59 12.82 4.42
CA GLY A 356 4.79 13.62 4.57
C GLY A 356 4.49 15.06 5.00
N THR A 357 5.48 15.94 4.88
CA THR A 357 5.25 17.38 5.07
C THR A 357 4.79 18.00 3.76
N LYS A 358 3.87 18.97 3.82
CA LYS A 358 3.36 19.65 2.61
C LYS A 358 4.49 20.33 1.83
N ASP A 359 5.49 20.88 2.51
CA ASP A 359 6.66 21.50 1.88
C ASP A 359 7.53 20.51 1.10
N SER A 360 7.54 19.23 1.50
CA SER A 360 8.23 18.17 0.76
C SER A 360 7.46 17.68 -0.47
N ASP A 361 6.19 18.10 -0.61
CA ASP A 361 5.30 17.76 -1.73
C ASP A 361 5.28 16.25 -2.05
N PRO A 362 5.03 15.39 -1.03
CA PRO A 362 5.30 13.96 -1.09
C PRO A 362 4.44 13.24 -2.15
N VAL A 363 3.18 13.67 -2.34
CA VAL A 363 2.29 13.08 -3.35
C VAL A 363 2.84 13.30 -4.75
N PHE A 364 3.19 14.54 -5.09
CA PHE A 364 3.77 14.82 -6.39
C PHE A 364 5.18 14.25 -6.55
N SER A 365 5.96 14.12 -5.47
CA SER A 365 7.22 13.38 -5.52
C SER A 365 6.98 11.93 -5.94
N GLN A 366 5.99 11.26 -5.35
CA GLN A 366 5.66 9.88 -5.71
C GLN A 366 5.07 9.76 -7.13
N VAL A 367 4.26 10.73 -7.57
CA VAL A 367 3.78 10.83 -8.96
C VAL A 367 4.95 10.91 -9.95
N ARG A 368 5.94 11.77 -9.69
CA ARG A 368 7.13 11.93 -10.55
C ARG A 368 7.98 10.66 -10.63
N GLU A 369 8.07 9.90 -9.54
CA GLU A 369 8.73 8.59 -9.55
C GLU A 369 7.99 7.64 -10.50
N VAL A 370 6.66 7.51 -10.38
CA VAL A 370 5.87 6.63 -11.25
C VAL A 370 5.96 7.05 -12.72
N GLU A 371 5.94 8.35 -13.03
CA GLU A 371 6.19 8.86 -14.39
C GLU A 371 7.57 8.44 -14.91
N THR A 372 8.59 8.49 -14.05
CA THR A 372 9.95 8.10 -14.43
C THR A 372 10.05 6.61 -14.72
N TRP A 373 9.35 5.77 -13.96
CA TRP A 373 9.34 4.31 -14.15
C TRP A 373 8.82 3.91 -15.55
N GLN A 374 7.95 4.73 -16.16
CA GLN A 374 7.39 4.47 -17.49
C GLN A 374 8.41 4.54 -18.63
N HIS A 375 9.58 5.14 -18.37
CA HIS A 375 10.61 5.37 -19.39
C HIS A 375 11.86 4.51 -19.19
N VAL A 376 11.87 3.67 -18.17
CA VAL A 376 13.02 2.81 -17.87
C VAL A 376 13.09 1.67 -18.86
N ARG A 377 14.30 1.36 -19.32
CA ARG A 377 14.60 0.09 -19.96
C ARG A 377 15.36 -0.78 -18.99
N PHE A 378 14.82 -1.96 -18.71
CA PHE A 378 15.42 -2.94 -17.82
C PHE A 378 15.75 -4.20 -18.61
N THR A 379 17.01 -4.61 -18.60
CA THR A 379 17.50 -5.78 -19.34
C THR A 379 18.38 -6.67 -18.47
N ALA A 380 18.61 -7.90 -18.90
CA ALA A 380 19.48 -8.85 -18.21
C ALA A 380 20.49 -9.45 -19.20
N SER A 381 21.75 -9.58 -18.79
CA SER A 381 22.78 -10.35 -19.47
C SER A 381 23.03 -11.70 -18.82
N GLU A 382 22.63 -11.87 -17.55
CA GLU A 382 22.55 -13.12 -16.83
C GLU A 382 21.24 -13.13 -16.04
N GLY A 383 20.47 -14.22 -16.16
CA GLY A 383 19.07 -14.28 -15.73
C GLY A 383 18.13 -13.84 -16.86
N ARG A 384 16.90 -13.50 -16.52
CA ARG A 384 15.87 -13.08 -17.49
C ARG A 384 14.94 -12.04 -16.93
N VAL A 385 14.79 -10.89 -17.59
CA VAL A 385 13.77 -9.90 -17.19
C VAL A 385 12.36 -10.47 -17.41
N LEU A 386 11.50 -10.31 -16.41
CA LEU A 386 10.11 -10.74 -16.51
C LEU A 386 9.29 -9.73 -17.32
N THR A 387 8.48 -10.21 -18.25
CA THR A 387 7.62 -9.37 -19.11
C THR A 387 6.15 -9.51 -18.78
N GLN A 388 5.81 -10.32 -17.77
CA GLN A 388 4.46 -10.58 -17.30
C GLN A 388 4.51 -11.07 -15.86
N GLY A 389 3.40 -10.91 -15.15
CA GLY A 389 3.21 -11.36 -13.77
C GLY A 389 1.73 -11.41 -13.41
N PRO A 390 1.38 -11.72 -12.15
CA PRO A 390 -0.02 -11.77 -11.72
C PRO A 390 -0.76 -10.47 -12.04
N GLY A 391 -1.99 -10.55 -12.55
CA GLY A 391 -2.79 -9.36 -12.87
C GLY A 391 -3.24 -8.54 -11.64
N GLY A 392 -3.03 -9.06 -10.44
CA GLY A 392 -3.36 -8.47 -9.14
C GLY A 392 -3.08 -9.45 -8.01
N VAL A 393 -3.30 -9.04 -6.77
CA VAL A 393 -3.07 -9.89 -5.59
C VAL A 393 -4.12 -11.01 -5.52
N GLY A 394 -3.69 -12.24 -5.25
CA GLY A 394 -4.59 -13.39 -5.20
C GLY A 394 -5.11 -13.89 -6.55
N ARG A 395 -4.72 -13.27 -7.67
CA ARG A 395 -5.03 -13.73 -9.03
C ARG A 395 -4.04 -14.79 -9.51
N ASP A 396 -4.54 -15.74 -10.28
CA ASP A 396 -3.78 -16.82 -10.91
C ASP A 396 -3.43 -16.55 -12.38
N ASP A 397 -4.08 -15.57 -13.01
CA ASP A 397 -3.81 -15.17 -14.39
C ASP A 397 -2.58 -14.26 -14.51
N LEU A 398 -1.87 -14.41 -15.62
CA LEU A 398 -0.71 -13.59 -15.96
C LEU A 398 -1.10 -12.47 -16.93
N VAL A 399 -0.65 -11.25 -16.63
CA VAL A 399 -0.83 -10.05 -17.43
C VAL A 399 0.54 -9.54 -17.86
N ALA A 400 0.66 -9.15 -19.12
CA ALA A 400 1.87 -8.53 -19.65
C ALA A 400 2.15 -7.20 -18.94
N PHE A 401 3.41 -6.94 -18.63
CA PHE A 401 3.84 -5.64 -18.10
C PHE A 401 3.93 -4.62 -19.23
N ASP A 402 3.37 -3.43 -19.01
CA ASP A 402 3.50 -2.31 -19.96
C ASP A 402 4.96 -1.86 -20.13
N VAL A 403 5.75 -1.98 -19.06
CA VAL A 403 7.20 -1.76 -19.06
C VAL A 403 7.88 -3.09 -18.67
N PRO A 404 8.66 -3.72 -19.57
CA PRO A 404 9.36 -4.97 -19.26
C PRO A 404 10.16 -4.87 -17.96
N GLY A 405 9.94 -5.83 -17.07
CA GLY A 405 10.52 -5.89 -15.73
C GLY A 405 9.75 -5.15 -14.65
N TYR A 406 8.92 -4.16 -14.98
CA TYR A 406 8.18 -3.43 -13.95
C TYR A 406 6.87 -4.14 -13.61
N ASN A 407 6.78 -4.69 -12.40
CA ASN A 407 5.55 -5.25 -11.87
C ASN A 407 4.75 -4.15 -11.15
N PRO A 408 3.60 -3.71 -11.70
CA PRO A 408 2.81 -2.64 -11.12
C PRO A 408 2.08 -3.04 -9.82
N VAL A 409 1.92 -4.34 -9.54
CA VAL A 409 1.24 -4.83 -8.33
C VAL A 409 2.01 -4.46 -7.07
N TYR A 410 3.34 -4.47 -7.13
CA TYR A 410 4.21 -4.13 -5.99
C TYR A 410 5.14 -2.94 -6.27
N ALA A 411 5.04 -2.36 -7.47
CA ALA A 411 5.94 -1.36 -7.99
C ALA A 411 7.42 -1.81 -7.86
N THR A 412 7.72 -3.00 -8.37
CA THR A 412 9.02 -3.68 -8.27
C THR A 412 9.62 -3.93 -9.66
N TRP A 413 10.95 -4.04 -9.73
CA TRP A 413 11.69 -4.47 -10.91
C TRP A 413 12.01 -5.96 -10.80
N GLU A 414 11.42 -6.78 -11.66
CA GLU A 414 11.45 -8.23 -11.55
C GLU A 414 12.25 -8.91 -12.67
N ALA A 415 13.06 -9.88 -12.26
CA ALA A 415 13.81 -10.76 -13.13
C ALA A 415 13.88 -12.16 -12.52
N GLU A 416 14.15 -13.17 -13.32
CA GLU A 416 14.56 -14.50 -12.86
C GLU A 416 16.07 -14.57 -12.75
N VAL A 417 16.55 -15.23 -11.71
CA VAL A 417 17.98 -15.56 -11.56
C VAL A 417 18.40 -16.64 -12.57
N ALA A 418 19.68 -16.64 -12.92
CA ALA A 418 20.34 -17.74 -13.59
C ALA A 418 20.77 -18.84 -12.61
N ALA A 419 21.57 -19.79 -13.10
CA ALA A 419 22.19 -20.81 -12.26
C ALA A 419 22.96 -20.19 -11.08
N ASN A 420 22.97 -20.91 -9.96
CA ASN A 420 23.62 -20.49 -8.71
C ASN A 420 23.07 -19.18 -8.12
N ASN A 421 21.80 -18.84 -8.36
CA ASN A 421 21.12 -17.67 -7.81
C ASN A 421 21.73 -16.31 -8.23
N ARG A 422 22.37 -16.26 -9.41
CA ARG A 422 23.05 -15.06 -9.93
C ARG A 422 22.17 -14.27 -10.88
N ALA A 423 22.37 -12.96 -10.94
CA ALA A 423 21.76 -12.11 -11.95
C ALA A 423 22.70 -10.96 -12.33
N SER A 424 22.70 -10.60 -13.62
CA SER A 424 23.38 -9.41 -14.14
C SER A 424 22.36 -8.58 -14.90
N LEU A 425 22.00 -7.45 -14.31
CA LEU A 425 20.89 -6.60 -14.71
C LEU A 425 21.39 -5.23 -15.15
N HIS A 426 20.69 -4.60 -16.08
CA HIS A 426 21.00 -3.26 -16.56
C HIS A 426 19.75 -2.38 -16.51
N PHE A 427 19.90 -1.22 -15.89
CA PHE A 427 18.91 -0.15 -15.90
C PHE A 427 19.35 0.94 -16.85
N ASP A 428 18.43 1.43 -17.69
CA ASP A 428 18.51 2.71 -18.37
C ASP A 428 17.29 3.54 -17.95
N ALA A 429 17.49 4.43 -16.97
CA ALA A 429 16.52 5.33 -16.38
C ALA A 429 16.47 6.72 -17.07
N GLY A 430 17.24 6.91 -18.15
CA GLY A 430 17.33 8.20 -18.83
C GLY A 430 17.77 9.35 -17.91
N THR A 431 17.17 10.52 -18.06
CA THR A 431 17.62 11.75 -17.37
C THR A 431 17.04 11.95 -15.97
N ARG A 432 16.01 11.18 -15.57
CA ARG A 432 15.27 11.42 -14.33
C ARG A 432 15.74 10.56 -13.14
N GLY A 433 16.45 9.46 -13.41
CA GLY A 433 17.02 8.56 -12.41
C GLY A 433 15.96 7.77 -11.62
N LEU A 434 16.30 6.58 -11.13
CA LEU A 434 15.40 5.79 -10.27
C LEU A 434 15.82 5.91 -8.82
N ARG A 435 14.94 6.44 -7.97
CA ARG A 435 15.19 6.51 -6.54
C ARG A 435 14.82 5.19 -5.87
N ASN A 436 15.79 4.62 -5.17
CA ASN A 436 15.65 3.47 -4.31
C ASN A 436 14.80 2.33 -4.92
N PRO A 437 15.14 1.83 -6.13
CA PRO A 437 14.34 0.80 -6.78
C PRO A 437 14.31 -0.47 -5.92
N VAL A 438 13.13 -1.09 -5.85
CA VAL A 438 12.94 -2.40 -5.23
C VAL A 438 12.93 -3.45 -6.33
N LEU A 439 13.82 -4.43 -6.20
CA LEU A 439 13.94 -5.56 -7.11
C LEU A 439 13.36 -6.82 -6.47
N VAL A 440 12.78 -7.69 -7.29
CA VAL A 440 12.42 -9.05 -6.91
C VAL A 440 13.05 -10.02 -7.90
N LEU A 441 14.01 -10.81 -7.42
CA LEU A 441 14.62 -11.86 -8.21
C LEU A 441 13.92 -13.19 -7.95
N ARG A 442 13.16 -13.68 -8.93
CA ARG A 442 12.43 -14.95 -8.87
C ARG A 442 13.35 -16.14 -9.15
N GLY A 443 13.02 -17.29 -8.58
CA GLY A 443 13.83 -18.51 -8.65
C GLY A 443 15.06 -18.48 -7.73
N TYR A 444 15.16 -17.51 -6.82
CA TYR A 444 16.24 -17.43 -5.85
C TYR A 444 15.96 -18.43 -4.71
N THR A 445 16.77 -19.49 -4.66
CA THR A 445 16.55 -20.65 -3.77
C THR A 445 17.59 -20.78 -2.65
N ALA A 446 18.55 -19.86 -2.58
CA ALA A 446 19.50 -19.83 -1.47
C ALA A 446 18.81 -19.28 -0.21
N ALA A 447 19.04 -19.92 0.94
CA ALA A 447 18.47 -19.51 2.22
C ALA A 447 19.13 -18.27 2.85
N THR A 448 20.12 -17.69 2.18
CA THR A 448 20.87 -16.52 2.66
C THR A 448 20.89 -15.44 1.60
N PRO A 449 20.96 -14.14 1.97
CA PRO A 449 21.17 -13.05 1.01
C PRO A 449 22.41 -13.27 0.13
N PRO A 450 22.49 -12.61 -1.04
CA PRO A 450 23.63 -12.73 -1.95
C PRO A 450 24.94 -12.36 -1.24
N ALA A 451 26.01 -13.09 -1.55
CA ALA A 451 27.32 -12.84 -0.99
C ALA A 451 27.88 -11.51 -1.47
N ARG A 452 27.54 -11.10 -2.71
CA ARG A 452 27.98 -9.83 -3.29
C ARG A 452 26.86 -9.17 -4.09
N VAL A 453 26.75 -7.86 -3.89
CA VAL A 453 25.96 -6.98 -4.75
C VAL A 453 26.90 -5.90 -5.27
N ILE A 454 26.95 -5.73 -6.59
CA ILE A 454 27.91 -4.84 -7.26
C ILE A 454 27.13 -3.93 -8.19
N LEU A 455 27.29 -2.61 -8.01
CA LEU A 455 26.69 -1.60 -8.89
C LEU A 455 27.82 -0.86 -9.62
N ASP A 456 27.80 -0.88 -10.95
CA ASP A 456 28.82 -0.26 -11.81
C ASP A 456 30.26 -0.62 -11.43
N GLY A 457 30.47 -1.91 -11.15
CA GLY A 457 31.77 -2.45 -10.73
C GLY A 457 32.15 -2.18 -9.27
N LYS A 458 31.36 -1.41 -8.53
CA LYS A 458 31.58 -1.13 -7.10
C LYS A 458 30.77 -2.07 -6.22
N ALA A 459 31.45 -2.83 -5.36
CA ALA A 459 30.80 -3.63 -4.33
C ALA A 459 29.99 -2.73 -3.38
N LEU A 460 28.75 -3.13 -3.12
CA LEU A 460 27.84 -2.47 -2.19
C LEU A 460 27.90 -3.12 -0.81
N THR A 461 27.63 -2.33 0.23
CA THR A 461 27.57 -2.78 1.62
C THR A 461 26.12 -3.10 2.00
N ALA A 462 25.87 -4.30 2.52
CA ALA A 462 24.56 -4.66 3.07
C ALA A 462 24.15 -3.70 4.20
N ASP A 463 22.85 -3.45 4.35
CA ASP A 463 22.23 -2.61 5.38
C ASP A 463 22.65 -1.12 5.35
N VAL A 464 23.38 -0.72 4.31
CA VAL A 464 23.83 0.65 4.07
C VAL A 464 23.51 1.08 2.65
N ASP A 465 24.00 0.32 1.67
CA ASP A 465 23.87 0.63 0.25
C ASP A 465 22.76 -0.17 -0.44
N TYR A 466 22.37 -1.30 0.15
CA TYR A 466 21.22 -2.10 -0.26
C TYR A 466 20.62 -2.82 0.94
N PHE A 467 19.35 -3.18 0.82
CA PHE A 467 18.57 -3.89 1.83
C PHE A 467 18.03 -5.17 1.21
N ALA A 468 18.34 -6.34 1.77
CA ALA A 468 17.99 -7.63 1.18
C ALA A 468 17.08 -8.46 2.08
N SER A 469 16.21 -9.27 1.49
CA SER A 469 15.35 -10.22 2.20
C SER A 469 15.09 -11.43 1.33
N VAL A 470 15.39 -12.62 1.86
CA VAL A 470 15.13 -13.89 1.18
C VAL A 470 13.73 -14.37 1.55
N ASP A 471 12.90 -14.59 0.54
CA ASP A 471 11.59 -15.22 0.62
C ASP A 471 11.72 -16.69 0.22
N ASP A 472 12.04 -17.54 1.20
CA ASP A 472 12.25 -18.98 1.00
C ASP A 472 10.99 -19.70 0.49
N ALA A 473 9.80 -19.20 0.86
CA ALA A 473 8.54 -19.83 0.47
C ALA A 473 8.12 -19.44 -0.97
N GLY A 474 8.50 -18.23 -1.40
CA GLY A 474 8.24 -17.71 -2.73
C GLY A 474 9.38 -17.92 -3.74
N ASP A 475 10.45 -18.61 -3.35
CA ASP A 475 11.71 -18.75 -4.13
C ASP A 475 12.17 -17.39 -4.70
N ALA A 476 12.28 -16.38 -3.84
CA ALA A 476 12.58 -15.03 -4.28
C ALA A 476 13.56 -14.28 -3.37
N LEU A 477 14.36 -13.39 -3.98
CA LEU A 477 15.15 -12.38 -3.27
C LEU A 477 14.52 -11.01 -3.51
N TRP A 478 14.14 -10.34 -2.42
CA TRP A 478 13.74 -8.94 -2.42
C TRP A 478 14.94 -8.07 -2.09
N LEU A 479 15.17 -7.04 -2.91
CA LEU A 479 16.33 -6.16 -2.76
C LEU A 479 15.97 -4.71 -3.05
N THR A 480 16.07 -3.84 -2.04
CA THR A 480 15.99 -2.39 -2.26
C THR A 480 17.39 -1.83 -2.41
N LEU A 481 17.69 -1.14 -3.52
CA LEU A 481 18.93 -0.37 -3.63
C LEU A 481 18.77 0.94 -2.84
N ALA A 482 19.68 1.25 -1.92
CA ALA A 482 19.64 2.50 -1.14
C ALA A 482 20.34 3.65 -1.89
N ARG A 483 20.05 3.78 -3.19
CA ARG A 483 20.72 4.71 -4.10
C ARG A 483 19.79 5.21 -5.18
N MET A 484 20.20 6.32 -5.78
CA MET A 484 19.69 6.74 -7.08
C MET A 484 20.42 5.97 -8.18
N VAL A 485 19.67 5.42 -9.13
CA VAL A 485 20.19 4.80 -10.35
C VAL A 485 20.05 5.82 -11.48
N ASP A 486 21.14 6.49 -11.81
CA ASP A 486 21.15 7.63 -12.74
C ASP A 486 21.55 7.18 -14.14
N ARG A 487 20.85 7.64 -15.18
CA ARG A 487 21.14 7.31 -16.59
C ARG A 487 21.18 5.79 -16.80
N THR A 488 22.36 5.19 -16.77
CA THR A 488 22.56 3.76 -16.96
C THR A 488 23.31 3.19 -15.78
N ALA A 489 22.87 2.04 -15.26
CA ALA A 489 23.62 1.29 -14.25
C ALA A 489 23.59 -0.21 -14.50
N SER A 490 24.70 -0.87 -14.17
CA SER A 490 24.84 -2.32 -14.23
C SER A 490 24.90 -2.90 -12.81
N LEU A 491 23.95 -3.78 -12.49
CA LEU A 491 23.82 -4.42 -11.20
C LEU A 491 24.14 -5.92 -11.33
N HIS A 492 25.11 -6.39 -10.57
CA HIS A 492 25.45 -7.82 -10.46
C HIS A 492 25.13 -8.32 -9.06
N ILE A 493 24.49 -9.50 -9.00
CA ILE A 493 24.09 -10.19 -7.77
C ILE A 493 24.68 -11.59 -7.83
N GLU A 494 25.50 -11.93 -6.83
CA GLU A 494 26.28 -13.17 -6.75
C GLU A 494 26.15 -13.91 -5.42
#